data_AF-A0A923HPR3-F1
#
_entry.id   AF-A0A923HPR3-F1
#
_cell.length_a   1.000
_cell.length_b   1.000
_cell.length_c   1.000
_cell.angle_alpha   90.00
_cell.angle_beta   90.00
_cell.angle_gamma   90.00
#
_symmetry.space_group_name_H-M   'P 1'
#
loop_
_entity.id
_entity.type
_entity.pdbx_description
1 polymer ?
#
loop_
_entity_poly.entity_id
_entity_poly.type
_entity_poly.pdbx_seq_one_letter_code
_entity_poly.pdbx_strand_id
1 'polypeptide(L)'
;MAISALNSGISGMRAFESALESSAHNVANASTSNFQPQVNSFQEGVNGGVIVNISQASKALSAQVNGETSNQASGTDLSTEITNSIQYKFGFQMAAKLVKTSDEILDTLINMKK
;
A
#
# COMPACT_ATOMS: atom_id res chain seq x y z
N MET A 1 -14.50 -20.23 8.25
CA MET A 1 -13.36 -19.44 8.76
C MET A 1 -12.14 -19.48 7.84
N ALA A 2 -11.65 -20.64 7.37
CA ALA A 2 -10.46 -20.71 6.49
C ALA A 2 -10.56 -19.89 5.18
N ILE A 3 -11.73 -19.87 4.52
CA ILE A 3 -11.94 -19.11 3.26
C ILE A 3 -11.91 -17.59 3.48
N SER A 4 -12.40 -17.11 4.63
CA SER A 4 -12.37 -15.69 4.99
C SER A 4 -10.95 -15.22 5.33
N ALA A 5 -10.18 -16.06 6.03
CA ALA A 5 -8.77 -15.78 6.31
C ALA A 5 -7.92 -15.74 5.03
N LEU A 6 -8.20 -16.61 4.06
CA LEU A 6 -7.53 -16.61 2.76
C LEU A 6 -7.90 -15.38 1.93
N ASN A 7 -9.18 -15.01 1.89
CA ASN A 7 -9.62 -13.79 1.18
C ASN A 7 -9.05 -12.51 1.82
N SER A 8 -8.98 -12.47 3.16
CA SER A 8 -8.31 -11.39 3.89
C SER A 8 -6.80 -11.35 3.63
N GLY A 9 -6.13 -12.51 3.57
CA GLY A 9 -4.71 -12.61 3.22
C GLY A 9 -4.41 -12.16 1.78
N ILE A 10 -5.24 -12.56 0.80
CA ILE A 10 -5.08 -12.17 -0.60
C ILE A 10 -5.41 -10.69 -0.80
N SER A 11 -6.49 -10.19 -0.20
CA SER A 11 -6.83 -8.76 -0.28
C SER A 11 -5.79 -7.88 0.43
N GLY A 12 -5.29 -8.31 1.59
CA GLY A 12 -4.18 -7.66 2.29
C GLY A 12 -2.90 -7.62 1.46
N MET A 13 -2.56 -8.71 0.77
CA MET A 13 -1.41 -8.78 -0.13
C MET A 13 -1.52 -7.76 -1.28
N ARG A 14 -2.68 -7.70 -1.93
CA ARG A 14 -2.96 -6.74 -3.00
C ARG A 14 -2.96 -5.30 -2.50
N ALA A 15 -3.47 -5.07 -1.29
CA ALA A 15 -3.43 -3.76 -0.65
C ALA A 15 -1.99 -3.28 -0.40
N PHE A 16 -1.12 -4.14 0.15
CA PHE A 16 0.28 -3.80 0.35
C PHE A 16 1.04 -3.62 -0.96
N GLU A 17 0.68 -4.35 -2.02
CA GLU A 17 1.21 -4.16 -3.36
C GLU A 17 0.86 -2.77 -3.93
N SER A 18 -0.41 -2.37 -3.89
CA SER A 18 -0.83 -1.05 -4.36
C SER A 18 -0.25 0.10 -3.53
N ALA A 19 -0.10 -0.10 -2.21
CA ALA A 19 0.56 0.90 -1.36
C ALA A 19 2.05 1.04 -1.67
N LEU A 20 2.72 -0.08 -1.98
CA LEU A 20 4.11 -0.09 -2.43
C LEU A 20 4.27 0.63 -3.78
N GLU A 21 3.36 0.41 -4.72
CA GLU A 21 3.35 1.07 -6.03
C GLU A 21 3.20 2.59 -5.90
N SER A 22 2.27 3.04 -5.06
CA SER A 22 2.08 4.47 -4.75
C SER A 22 3.33 5.10 -4.10
N SER A 23 3.95 4.39 -3.16
CA SER A 23 5.23 4.84 -2.56
C SER A 23 6.36 4.89 -3.60
N ALA A 24 6.46 3.90 -4.48
CA ALA A 24 7.44 3.89 -5.56
C ALA A 24 7.23 5.06 -6.54
N HIS A 25 5.97 5.38 -6.85
CA HIS A 25 5.62 6.53 -7.67
C HIS A 25 5.97 7.86 -6.99
N ASN A 26 5.78 7.97 -5.67
CA ASN A 26 6.20 9.13 -4.88
C ASN A 26 7.72 9.29 -4.87
N VAL A 27 8.48 8.20 -4.67
CA VAL A 27 9.95 8.19 -4.67
C VAL A 27 10.50 8.56 -6.04
N ALA A 28 9.96 7.99 -7.13
CA ALA A 28 10.39 8.31 -8.49
C ALA A 28 10.19 9.79 -8.84
N ASN A 29 9.12 10.39 -8.33
CA ASN A 29 8.78 11.80 -8.55
C ASN A 29 9.27 12.73 -7.42
N ALA A 30 10.13 12.25 -6.52
CA ALA A 30 10.67 13.06 -5.41
C ALA A 30 11.54 14.24 -5.90
N SER A 31 12.06 14.19 -7.13
CA SER A 31 12.81 15.30 -7.74
C SER A 31 12.01 16.11 -8.77
N THR A 32 10.73 15.75 -9.00
CA THR A 32 9.86 16.44 -9.96
C THR A 32 9.28 17.70 -9.32
N SER A 33 9.50 18.86 -9.94
CA SER A 33 8.95 20.15 -9.47
C SER A 33 7.41 20.12 -9.48
N ASN A 34 6.78 20.71 -8.47
CA ASN A 34 5.32 20.80 -8.30
C ASN A 34 4.57 19.47 -8.16
N PHE A 35 5.27 18.34 -7.98
CA PHE A 35 4.64 17.04 -7.77
C PHE A 35 3.91 16.98 -6.43
N GLN A 36 2.69 16.42 -6.44
CA GLN A 36 1.90 16.14 -5.25
C GLN A 36 1.98 14.65 -4.91
N PRO A 37 2.47 14.28 -3.72
CA PRO A 37 2.53 12.88 -3.33
C PRO A 37 1.14 12.27 -3.19
N GLN A 38 1.07 10.98 -3.51
CA GLN A 38 -0.08 10.14 -3.25
C GLN A 38 -0.07 9.67 -1.80
N VAL A 39 -1.20 9.73 -1.13
CA VAL A 39 -1.39 9.24 0.24
C VAL A 39 -2.27 8.01 0.19
N ASN A 40 -1.80 6.95 0.84
CA ASN A 40 -2.48 5.67 0.92
C ASN A 40 -3.31 5.60 2.21
N SER A 41 -4.60 5.33 2.10
CA SER A 41 -5.49 5.07 3.23
C SER A 41 -6.01 3.63 3.14
N PHE A 42 -5.70 2.82 4.15
CA PHE A 42 -6.20 1.46 4.26
C PHE A 42 -7.60 1.48 4.87
N GLN A 43 -8.56 0.85 4.21
CA GLN A 43 -9.94 0.74 4.67
C GLN A 43 -10.39 -0.71 4.64
N GLU A 44 -11.27 -1.07 5.58
CA GLU A 44 -11.91 -2.38 5.60
C GLU A 44 -13.04 -2.44 4.57
N GLY A 45 -12.99 -3.44 3.69
CA GLY A 45 -14.04 -3.73 2.72
C GLY A 45 -15.24 -4.42 3.38
N VAL A 46 -16.44 -4.12 2.87
CA VAL A 46 -17.75 -4.58 3.39
C VAL A 46 -17.88 -6.11 3.54
N ASN A 47 -17.06 -6.89 2.84
CA ASN A 47 -17.08 -8.37 2.86
C ASN A 47 -15.84 -9.02 3.50
N GLY A 48 -15.08 -8.27 4.32
CA GLY A 48 -13.86 -8.77 4.95
C GLY A 48 -12.69 -8.79 3.96
N GLY A 49 -11.93 -7.71 3.96
CA GLY A 49 -10.73 -7.53 3.14
C GLY A 49 -10.18 -6.12 3.29
N VAL A 50 -8.96 -5.89 2.81
CA VAL A 50 -8.33 -4.57 2.87
C VAL A 50 -8.35 -3.93 1.49
N ILE A 51 -8.82 -2.69 1.39
CA ILE A 51 -8.77 -1.86 0.19
C ILE A 51 -7.86 -0.67 0.48
N VAL A 52 -7.03 -0.29 -0.50
CA VAL A 52 -6.27 0.96 -0.42
C VAL A 52 -6.97 2.01 -1.24
N ASN A 53 -7.36 3.09 -0.58
CA ASN A 53 -7.76 4.31 -1.26
C ASN A 53 -6.52 5.18 -1.46
N ILE A 54 -6.20 5.51 -2.71
CA ILE A 54 -5.06 6.34 -3.07
C ILE A 54 -5.60 7.74 -3.40
N SER A 55 -5.27 8.72 -2.57
CA SER A 55 -5.68 10.12 -2.76
C SER A 55 -4.45 10.99 -3.04
N GLN A 56 -4.54 11.94 -3.97
CA GLN A 56 -3.48 12.93 -4.17
C GLN A 56 -3.58 14.01 -3.10
N ALA A 57 -2.47 14.38 -2.46
CA ALA A 57 -2.45 15.49 -1.52
C ALA A 57 -2.85 16.80 -2.24
N SER A 58 -3.97 17.40 -1.85
CA SER A 58 -4.52 18.59 -2.49
C SER A 58 -3.73 19.86 -2.09
N LYS A 59 -2.59 20.11 -2.73
CA LYS A 59 -1.83 21.39 -2.61
C LYS A 59 -2.19 22.37 -3.73
N ALA A 60 -3.44 22.35 -4.20
CA ALA A 60 -3.89 23.08 -5.40
C ALA A 60 -4.82 24.27 -5.12
N LEU A 61 -4.81 24.85 -3.91
CA LEU A 61 -5.53 26.11 -3.66
C LEU A 61 -4.70 27.21 -2.97
N SER A 62 -3.63 26.86 -2.25
CA SER A 62 -2.87 27.84 -1.46
C SER A 62 -1.69 28.49 -2.20
N ALA A 63 -1.17 27.84 -3.26
CA ALA A 63 0.00 28.33 -3.99
C ALA A 63 -0.33 29.24 -5.19
N GLN A 64 -1.59 29.28 -5.64
CA GLN A 64 -2.00 30.11 -6.78
C GLN A 64 -2.39 31.54 -6.38
N VAL A 65 -2.61 31.80 -5.09
CA VAL A 65 -3.02 33.13 -4.58
C VAL A 65 -1.82 34.09 -4.44
N ASN A 66 -0.61 33.58 -4.21
CA ASN A 66 0.59 34.38 -4.09
C ASN A 66 1.48 34.10 -5.31
N GLY A 67 1.57 35.06 -6.24
CA GLY A 67 2.24 34.94 -7.54
C GLY A 67 3.74 34.67 -7.51
N GLU A 68 4.15 33.56 -6.93
CA GLU A 68 5.51 33.06 -6.91
C GLU A 68 5.56 31.82 -7.80
N THR A 69 6.10 31.97 -9.01
CA THR A 69 6.59 30.84 -9.82
C THR A 69 7.88 30.30 -9.19
N SER A 70 7.81 29.90 -7.91
CA SER A 70 8.87 29.19 -7.25
C SER A 70 8.69 27.71 -7.61
N ASN A 71 9.71 27.17 -8.28
CA ASN A 71 9.95 25.74 -8.43
C ASN A 71 9.93 25.12 -7.02
N GLN A 72 8.74 24.76 -6.53
CA GLN A 72 8.61 24.17 -5.22
C GLN A 72 9.07 22.73 -5.37
N ALA A 73 10.14 22.42 -4.63
CA ALA A 73 10.61 21.05 -4.48
C ALA A 73 9.43 20.13 -4.19
N SER A 74 9.48 18.93 -4.74
CA SER A 74 8.46 17.90 -4.55
C SER A 74 8.07 17.83 -3.07
N GLY A 75 6.76 17.82 -2.79
CA GLY A 75 6.27 17.69 -1.41
C GLY A 75 6.54 16.32 -0.78
N THR A 76 7.24 15.43 -1.49
CA THR A 76 7.57 14.08 -1.06
C THR A 76 8.78 14.06 -0.12
N ASP A 77 8.62 13.50 1.08
CA ASP A 77 9.72 13.18 1.99
C ASP A 77 10.22 11.74 1.75
N LEU A 78 11.38 11.62 1.11
CA LEU A 78 11.98 10.33 0.76
C LEU A 78 12.26 9.43 1.98
N SER A 79 12.55 10.01 3.14
CA SER A 79 12.85 9.23 4.35
C SER A 79 11.61 8.51 4.86
N THR A 80 10.47 9.19 4.82
CA THR A 80 9.17 8.60 5.19
C THR A 80 8.70 7.60 4.13
N GLU A 81 8.91 7.88 2.85
CA GLU A 81 8.57 6.94 1.77
C GLU A 81 9.40 5.65 1.81
N ILE A 82 10.71 5.74 2.05
CA ILE A 82 11.55 4.54 2.21
C ILE A 82 11.08 3.71 3.40
N THR A 83 10.74 4.36 4.53
CA THR A 83 10.23 3.66 5.72
C THR A 83 8.88 2.99 5.46
N ASN A 84 7.95 3.70 4.79
CA ASN A 84 6.66 3.15 4.38
C ASN A 84 6.84 1.97 3.40
N SER A 85 7.78 2.06 2.47
CA SER A 85 8.08 0.97 1.53
C SER A 85 8.58 -0.30 2.23
N ILE A 86 9.36 -0.16 3.31
CA ILE A 86 9.80 -1.29 4.13
C ILE A 86 8.61 -1.93 4.83
N GLN A 87 7.72 -1.11 5.42
CA GLN A 87 6.51 -1.60 6.08
C GLN A 87 5.58 -2.35 5.11
N TYR A 88 5.39 -1.83 3.89
CA TYR A 88 4.57 -2.50 2.87
C TYR A 88 5.19 -3.81 2.38
N LYS A 89 6.51 -3.84 2.14
CA LYS A 89 7.21 -5.09 1.77
C LYS A 89 7.09 -6.15 2.87
N PHE A 90 7.23 -5.74 4.13
CA PHE A 90 7.06 -6.64 5.25
C PHE A 90 5.62 -7.16 5.38
N GLY A 91 4.62 -6.29 5.22
CA GLY A 91 3.20 -6.67 5.20
C GLY A 91 2.87 -7.67 4.10
N PHE A 92 3.41 -7.47 2.89
CA PHE A 92 3.28 -8.40 1.78
C PHE A 92 3.91 -9.78 2.10
N GLN A 93 5.13 -9.80 2.66
CA GLN A 93 5.79 -11.06 3.05
C GLN A 93 5.01 -11.81 4.14
N MET A 94 4.42 -11.10 5.11
CA MET A 94 3.58 -11.69 6.14
C MET A 94 2.28 -12.28 5.56
N ALA A 95 1.61 -11.53 4.68
CA ALA A 95 0.42 -12.03 3.99
C ALA A 95 0.73 -13.27 3.16
N ALA A 96 1.85 -13.28 2.44
CA ALA A 96 2.32 -14.45 1.69
C ALA A 96 2.63 -15.64 2.59
N LYS A 97 3.26 -15.41 3.76
CA LYS A 97 3.51 -16.46 4.75
C LYS A 97 2.21 -17.02 5.33
N LEU A 98 1.21 -16.18 5.60
CA LEU A 98 -0.11 -16.62 6.07
C LEU A 98 -0.81 -17.52 5.03
N VAL A 99 -0.75 -17.15 3.75
CA VAL A 99 -1.27 -17.98 2.65
C VAL A 99 -0.53 -19.32 2.59
N LYS A 100 0.81 -19.33 2.68
CA LYS A 100 1.59 -20.58 2.72
C LYS A 100 1.24 -21.46 3.92
N THR A 101 1.15 -20.90 5.12
CA THR A 101 0.74 -21.68 6.30
C THR A 101 -0.69 -22.22 6.18
N SER A 102 -1.57 -21.50 5.49
CA SER A 102 -2.93 -21.98 5.21
C SER A 102 -2.90 -23.15 4.23
N ASP A 103 -2.05 -23.09 3.22
CA ASP A 103 -1.83 -24.17 2.24
C ASP A 103 -1.21 -25.41 2.91
N GLU A 104 -0.20 -25.25 3.77
CA GLU A 104 0.38 -26.33 4.57
C GLU A 104 -0.66 -27.00 5.50
N ILE A 105 -1.54 -26.20 6.13
CA ILE A 105 -2.63 -26.75 6.94
C ILE A 105 -3.64 -27.49 6.06
N LEU A 106 -3.97 -26.99 4.87
CA LEU A 106 -4.86 -27.68 3.93
C LEU A 106 -4.24 -28.99 3.43
N ASP A 107 -2.94 -28.99 3.15
CA ASP A 107 -2.21 -30.17 2.68
C ASP A 107 -2.09 -31.24 3.80
N THR A 108 -1.87 -30.83 5.04
CA THR A 108 -1.93 -31.78 6.17
C THR A 108 -3.34 -32.31 6.40
N LEU A 109 -4.40 -31.48 6.28
CA LEU A 109 -5.79 -31.92 6.40
C LEU A 109 -6.21 -32.90 5.30
N ILE A 110 -5.78 -32.70 4.05
CA ILE A 110 -6.12 -33.60 2.94
C ILE A 110 -5.36 -34.92 3.03
N ASN A 111 -4.09 -34.88 3.46
CA ASN A 111 -3.25 -36.08 3.61
C ASN A 111 -3.65 -36.92 4.83
N MET A 112 -4.25 -36.34 5.87
CA MET A 112 -4.81 -37.08 7.01
C MET A 112 -6.05 -37.94 6.67
N LYS A 113 -6.71 -37.71 5.53
CA LYS A 113 -7.94 -38.43 5.14
C LYS A 113 -7.68 -39.65 4.23
N LYS A 114 -6.44 -39.87 3.78
CA LYS A 114 -6.06 -41.06 3.02
C LYS A 114 -5.75 -42.25 3.92
#